data_AF-A0A318HP61-F1
#
_entry.id   AF-A0A318HP61-F1
#
_cell.length_a   1.000
_cell.length_b   1.000
_cell.length_c   1.000
_cell.angle_alpha   90.00
_cell.angle_beta   90.00
_cell.angle_gamma   90.00
#
_symmetry.space_group_name_H-M   'P 1'
#
loop_
_entity.id
_entity.type
_entity.pdbx_description
1 polymer ?
#
loop_
_entity_poly.entity_id
_entity_poly.type
_entity_poly.pdbx_seq_one_letter_code
_entity_poly.pdbx_strand_id
1 'polypeptide(L)'
;MAAIGCRSTPVSTKVRQVDLPSSVRALSTLPRVDYCDAFLFDVGAAHDECAEDLIREILEGAPLAVRTQLLSGWSAIGLKVGAGSARSILGWEIRRTEPAHVLLGAESRIGMPGELLLRKQDDALLFATFVAQRNLVARAVWAITEPVHVRVVRDILAQASLRLRT
;
A
#
# COMPACT_ATOMS: atom_id res chain seq x y z
N MET A 1 -47.06 -14.02 -6.68
CA MET A 1 -46.08 -12.96 -6.37
C MET A 1 -45.22 -13.45 -5.21
N ALA A 2 -44.00 -13.91 -5.49
CA ALA A 2 -43.01 -14.21 -4.46
C ALA A 2 -41.84 -13.25 -4.67
N ALA A 3 -41.61 -12.36 -3.70
CA ALA A 3 -40.49 -11.44 -3.71
C ALA A 3 -39.19 -12.22 -3.48
N ILE A 4 -38.31 -12.20 -4.48
CA ILE A 4 -36.95 -12.71 -4.39
C ILE A 4 -36.19 -11.74 -3.46
N GLY A 5 -36.02 -12.15 -2.21
CA GLY A 5 -35.15 -11.45 -1.27
C GLY A 5 -33.73 -11.45 -1.80
N CYS A 6 -33.24 -10.27 -2.18
CA CYS A 6 -31.84 -10.04 -2.50
C CYS A 6 -31.03 -10.37 -1.24
N ARG A 7 -30.38 -11.53 -1.22
CA ARG A 7 -29.42 -11.86 -0.17
C ARG A 7 -28.18 -11.01 -0.42
N SER A 8 -28.09 -9.87 0.26
CA SER A 8 -26.83 -9.14 0.40
C SER A 8 -25.85 -10.08 1.10
N THR A 9 -24.91 -10.65 0.36
CA THR A 9 -23.76 -11.35 0.93
C THR A 9 -23.07 -10.37 1.88
N PRO A 10 -22.80 -10.73 3.15
CA PRO A 10 -22.09 -9.84 4.05
C PRO A 10 -20.73 -9.53 3.43
N VAL A 11 -20.53 -8.27 3.06
CA VAL A 11 -19.29 -7.83 2.43
C VAL A 11 -18.19 -8.00 3.46
N SER A 12 -17.33 -8.96 3.22
CA SER A 12 -16.26 -9.31 4.13
C SER A 12 -15.21 -8.20 4.08
N THR A 13 -14.99 -7.51 5.20
CA THR A 13 -13.91 -6.51 5.39
C THR A 13 -12.50 -7.14 5.36
N LYS A 14 -12.32 -8.21 4.59
CA LYS A 14 -11.19 -9.11 4.72
C LYS A 14 -10.08 -8.64 3.80
N VAL A 15 -9.13 -7.93 4.39
CA VAL A 15 -7.80 -7.79 3.80
C VAL A 15 -7.21 -9.19 3.66
N ARG A 16 -6.91 -9.57 2.43
CA ARG A 16 -6.27 -10.85 2.07
C ARG A 16 -4.94 -10.57 1.43
N GLN A 17 -3.89 -11.19 1.97
CA GLN A 17 -2.64 -11.30 1.23
C GLN A 17 -2.88 -12.23 0.03
N VAL A 18 -2.38 -11.85 -1.13
CA VAL A 18 -2.52 -12.59 -2.38
C VAL A 18 -1.16 -12.71 -3.06
N ASP A 19 -1.02 -13.66 -3.98
CA ASP A 19 0.14 -13.71 -4.84
C ASP A 19 0.22 -12.43 -5.68
N LEU A 20 1.43 -11.89 -5.83
CA LEU A 20 1.67 -10.67 -6.59
C LEU A 20 1.37 -10.91 -8.08
N PRO A 21 0.37 -10.23 -8.68
CA PRO A 21 0.10 -10.38 -10.10
C PRO A 21 1.27 -9.88 -10.96
N SER A 22 1.58 -10.57 -12.06
CA SER A 22 2.69 -10.19 -12.96
C SER A 22 2.51 -8.78 -13.54
N SER A 23 1.28 -8.38 -13.85
CA SER A 23 0.96 -7.04 -14.34
C SER A 23 1.16 -5.95 -13.28
N VAL A 24 1.03 -6.29 -12.00
CA VAL A 24 1.32 -5.40 -10.87
C VAL A 24 2.83 -5.32 -10.67
N ARG A 25 3.54 -6.46 -10.73
CA ARG A 25 5.00 -6.52 -10.65
C ARG A 25 5.69 -5.68 -11.72
N ALA A 26 5.14 -5.67 -12.94
CA ALA A 26 5.69 -4.90 -14.07
C ALA A 26 5.59 -3.37 -13.90
N LEU A 27 4.82 -2.88 -12.92
CA LEU A 27 4.71 -1.45 -12.63
C LEU A 27 5.84 -0.94 -11.73
N SER A 28 6.53 -1.81 -11.00
CA SER A 28 7.67 -1.43 -10.18
C SER A 28 8.80 -0.85 -11.04
N THR A 29 9.47 0.20 -10.55
CA THR A 29 10.61 0.83 -11.22
C THR A 29 11.95 0.48 -10.58
N LEU A 30 11.94 -0.37 -9.53
CA LEU A 30 13.16 -0.89 -8.93
C LEU A 30 13.92 -1.77 -9.93
N PRO A 31 15.25 -1.57 -10.11
CA PRO A 31 16.06 -2.43 -10.99
C PRO A 31 16.06 -3.91 -10.56
N ARG A 32 15.82 -4.17 -9.28
CA ARG A 32 15.72 -5.49 -8.66
C ARG A 32 14.76 -5.41 -7.48
N VAL A 33 13.90 -6.42 -7.37
CA VAL A 33 12.98 -6.60 -6.24
C VAL A 33 13.41 -7.87 -5.50
N ASP A 34 13.79 -7.72 -4.24
CA ASP A 34 14.22 -8.82 -3.36
C ASP A 34 13.12 -9.29 -2.40
N TYR A 35 12.15 -8.42 -2.13
CA TYR A 35 10.91 -8.75 -1.44
C TYR A 35 9.73 -8.06 -2.11
N CYS A 36 8.59 -8.74 -2.15
CA CYS A 36 7.32 -8.13 -2.48
C CYS A 36 6.15 -8.83 -1.77
N ASP A 37 5.11 -8.06 -1.50
CA ASP A 37 3.80 -8.58 -1.11
C ASP A 37 2.68 -7.85 -1.84
N ALA A 38 1.50 -8.44 -1.82
CA ALA A 38 0.28 -7.84 -2.32
C ALA A 38 -0.89 -8.18 -1.39
N PHE A 39 -1.74 -7.20 -1.17
CA PHE A 39 -2.96 -7.32 -0.39
C PHE A 39 -4.14 -6.82 -1.21
N LEU A 40 -5.20 -7.63 -1.25
CA LEU A 40 -6.49 -7.24 -1.80
C LEU A 40 -7.43 -6.95 -0.64
N PHE A 41 -8.13 -5.82 -0.70
CA PHE A 41 -9.13 -5.43 0.28
C PHE A 41 -10.32 -4.76 -0.40
N ASP A 42 -11.49 -5.11 0.08
CA ASP A 42 -12.78 -4.72 -0.49
C ASP A 42 -13.18 -3.35 0.06
N VAL A 43 -13.65 -2.46 -0.82
CA VAL A 43 -14.08 -1.09 -0.50
C VAL A 43 -15.59 -0.87 -0.72
N GLY A 44 -16.34 -1.94 -1.00
CA GLY A 44 -17.80 -1.96 -1.03
C GLY A 44 -18.43 -1.53 -2.35
N ALA A 45 -17.89 -0.50 -3.00
CA ALA A 45 -18.30 -0.06 -4.32
C ALA A 45 -17.08 0.43 -5.12
N ALA A 46 -17.25 0.50 -6.44
CA ALA A 46 -16.27 1.16 -7.29
C ALA A 46 -16.19 2.65 -6.90
N HIS A 47 -14.98 3.12 -6.66
CA HIS A 47 -14.69 4.53 -6.43
C HIS A 47 -14.47 5.26 -7.75
N ASP A 48 -15.05 6.45 -7.91
CA ASP A 48 -14.78 7.32 -9.06
C ASP A 48 -13.42 8.03 -8.91
N GLU A 49 -12.94 8.18 -7.68
CA GLU A 49 -11.64 8.77 -7.35
C GLU A 49 -10.48 8.01 -8.01
N CYS A 50 -9.43 8.75 -8.38
CA CYS A 50 -8.25 8.14 -8.96
C CYS A 50 -7.45 7.38 -7.90
N ALA A 51 -6.56 6.48 -8.33
CA ALA A 51 -5.72 5.72 -7.41
C ALA A 51 -4.84 6.60 -6.50
N GLU A 52 -4.43 7.78 -6.97
CA GLU A 52 -3.68 8.74 -6.16
C GLU A 52 -4.51 9.25 -4.97
N ASP A 53 -5.76 9.66 -5.19
CA ASP A 53 -6.62 10.14 -4.12
C ASP A 53 -6.91 9.04 -3.09
N LEU A 54 -7.13 7.81 -3.58
CA LEU A 54 -7.38 6.66 -2.71
C LEU A 54 -6.16 6.32 -1.84
N ILE A 55 -4.93 6.36 -2.38
CA ILE A 55 -3.74 6.10 -1.55
C ILE A 55 -3.45 7.25 -0.57
N ARG A 56 -3.81 8.49 -0.92
CA ARG A 56 -3.80 9.62 0.04
C ARG A 56 -4.76 9.36 1.18
N GLU A 57 -5.99 8.92 0.90
CA GLU A 57 -6.93 8.59 1.97
C GLU A 57 -6.43 7.44 2.85
N ILE A 58 -5.81 6.40 2.26
CA ILE A 58 -5.21 5.29 3.01
C ILE A 58 -4.10 5.79 3.95
N LEU A 59 -3.15 6.58 3.45
CA LEU A 59 -1.94 6.96 4.18
C LEU A 59 -2.09 8.28 4.96
N GLU A 60 -2.51 9.37 4.29
CA GLU A 60 -2.62 10.72 4.85
C GLU A 60 -3.93 10.93 5.63
N GLY A 61 -5.00 10.22 5.25
CA GLY A 61 -6.28 10.19 5.99
C GLY A 61 -6.24 9.32 7.25
N ALA A 62 -5.19 8.52 7.44
CA ALA A 62 -5.06 7.68 8.63
C ALA A 62 -4.97 8.50 9.94
N PRO A 63 -5.41 7.94 11.09
CA PRO A 63 -5.28 8.59 12.39
C PRO A 63 -3.85 9.09 12.64
N LEU A 64 -3.69 10.22 13.33
CA LEU A 64 -2.39 10.86 13.55
C LEU A 64 -1.35 9.91 14.19
N ALA A 65 -1.79 9.03 15.09
CA ALA A 65 -0.94 8.02 15.70
C ALA A 65 -0.37 7.03 14.65
N VAL A 66 -1.21 6.58 13.72
CA VAL A 66 -0.81 5.67 12.63
C VAL A 66 0.18 6.36 11.70
N ARG A 67 -0.09 7.61 11.30
CA ARG A 67 0.84 8.39 10.45
C ARG A 67 2.21 8.59 11.09
N THR A 68 2.22 8.93 12.38
CA THR A 68 3.46 9.08 13.15
C THR A 68 4.23 7.77 13.23
N GLN A 69 3.53 6.65 13.47
CA GLN A 69 4.14 5.32 13.50
C GLN A 69 4.73 4.93 12.15
N LEU A 70 4.04 5.19 11.03
CA LEU A 70 4.53 4.92 9.68
C LEU A 70 5.81 5.70 9.38
N LEU A 71 5.79 7.02 9.59
CA LEU A 71 6.96 7.89 9.37
C LEU A 71 8.16 7.46 10.23
N SER A 72 7.91 7.09 11.49
CA SER A 72 8.94 6.56 12.40
C SER A 72 9.50 5.23 11.89
N GLY A 73 8.64 4.28 11.54
CA GLY A 73 9.04 2.96 11.04
C GLY A 73 9.86 3.03 9.76
N TRP A 74 9.43 3.83 8.79
CA TRP A 74 10.17 4.06 7.54
C TRP A 74 11.53 4.73 7.80
N SER A 75 11.58 5.73 8.68
CA SER A 75 12.84 6.41 9.04
C SER A 75 13.80 5.46 9.75
N ALA A 76 13.30 4.62 10.66
CA ALA A 76 14.09 3.66 11.43
C ALA A 76 14.78 2.61 10.54
N ILE A 77 14.15 2.21 9.44
CA ILE A 77 14.74 1.29 8.45
C ILE A 77 15.52 2.01 7.34
N GLY A 78 15.74 3.32 7.51
CA GLY A 78 16.60 4.12 6.64
C GLY A 78 15.94 4.59 5.34
N LEU A 79 14.62 4.48 5.18
CA LEU A 79 13.95 5.08 4.04
C LEU A 79 14.01 6.61 4.11
N LYS A 80 14.13 7.24 2.95
CA LYS A 80 14.15 8.70 2.78
C LYS A 80 12.75 9.20 2.47
N VAL A 81 11.84 8.98 3.42
CA VAL A 81 10.53 9.64 3.44
C VAL A 81 10.69 10.99 4.13
N GLY A 82 10.21 12.08 3.52
CA GLY A 82 10.61 13.44 3.93
C GLY A 82 9.49 14.48 3.86
N ALA A 83 9.85 15.74 4.15
CA ALA A 83 8.91 16.86 4.16
C ALA A 83 8.14 16.91 2.83
N GLY A 84 6.82 16.84 2.93
CA GLY A 84 5.94 16.69 1.79
C GLY A 84 6.19 17.75 0.72
N SER A 85 6.22 17.32 -0.53
CA SER A 85 6.07 18.18 -1.70
C SER A 85 4.70 17.93 -2.34
N ALA A 86 4.29 18.82 -3.25
CA ALA A 86 3.09 18.60 -4.07
C ALA A 86 3.13 17.26 -4.85
N ARG A 87 4.31 16.67 -5.05
CA ARG A 87 4.52 15.36 -5.69
C ARG A 87 4.81 14.24 -4.70
N SER A 88 4.25 14.32 -3.50
CA SER A 88 4.43 13.28 -2.49
C SER A 88 3.14 12.95 -1.75
N ILE A 89 3.12 11.74 -1.18
CA ILE A 89 2.05 11.21 -0.35
C ILE A 89 2.68 10.67 0.93
N LEU A 90 2.38 11.28 2.06
CA LEU A 90 2.99 11.00 3.36
C LEU A 90 4.54 10.90 3.29
N GLY A 91 5.15 11.77 2.49
CA GLY A 91 6.61 11.84 2.30
C GLY A 91 7.21 10.86 1.30
N TRP A 92 6.41 9.99 0.67
CA TRP A 92 6.84 9.16 -0.46
C TRP A 92 6.69 9.92 -1.77
N GLU A 93 7.68 9.84 -2.66
CA GLU A 93 7.64 10.49 -3.97
C GLU A 93 6.68 9.76 -4.91
N ILE A 94 5.80 10.50 -5.58
CA ILE A 94 4.96 9.93 -6.65
C ILE A 94 5.85 9.70 -7.88
N ARG A 95 6.05 8.43 -8.23
CA ARG A 95 6.84 8.02 -9.40
C ARG A 95 6.00 7.92 -10.66
N ARG A 96 4.76 7.46 -10.51
CA ARG A 96 3.78 7.33 -11.60
C ARG A 96 2.38 7.51 -11.04
N THR A 97 1.54 8.21 -11.79
CA THR A 97 0.12 8.40 -11.47
C THR A 97 -0.70 8.15 -12.73
N GLU A 98 -1.70 7.29 -12.61
CA GLU A 98 -2.70 6.99 -13.62
C GLU A 98 -4.07 6.81 -12.94
N PRO A 99 -5.19 6.94 -13.66
CA PRO A 99 -6.52 6.83 -13.05
C PRO A 99 -6.72 5.53 -12.26
N ALA A 100 -6.18 4.42 -12.77
CA ALA A 100 -6.34 3.09 -12.18
C ALA A 100 -5.19 2.67 -11.25
N HIS A 101 -4.04 3.36 -11.25
CA HIS A 101 -2.94 2.99 -10.37
C HIS A 101 -1.98 4.15 -10.07
N VAL A 102 -1.33 4.07 -8.92
CA VAL A 102 -0.30 5.02 -8.49
C VAL A 102 0.88 4.25 -7.91
N LEU A 103 2.09 4.69 -8.25
CA LEU A 103 3.34 4.15 -7.71
C LEU A 103 4.06 5.24 -6.93
N LEU A 104 4.36 4.93 -5.67
CA LEU A 104 5.17 5.75 -4.78
C LEU A 104 6.53 5.10 -4.60
N GLY A 105 7.58 5.90 -4.49
CA GLY A 105 8.94 5.42 -4.31
C GLY A 105 9.67 6.19 -3.21
N ALA A 106 10.52 5.48 -2.47
CA ALA A 106 11.42 6.06 -1.50
C ALA A 106 12.82 5.46 -1.67
N GLU A 107 13.81 6.35 -1.82
CA GLU A 107 15.22 5.97 -1.73
C GLU A 107 15.59 5.59 -0.30
N SER A 108 16.76 4.98 -0.12
CA SER A 108 17.21 4.51 1.20
C SER A 108 18.64 4.97 1.52
N ARG A 109 18.91 5.18 2.81
CA ARG A 109 20.22 5.47 3.37
C ARG A 109 21.09 4.22 3.54
N ILE A 110 20.47 3.05 3.64
CA ILE A 110 21.15 1.77 3.91
C ILE A 110 21.11 0.82 2.71
N GLY A 111 20.68 1.29 1.54
CA GLY A 111 20.59 0.48 0.31
C GLY A 111 19.34 -0.41 0.26
N MET A 112 18.26 0.01 0.92
CA MET A 112 16.97 -0.68 0.92
C MET A 112 15.83 0.20 0.39
N PRO A 113 15.88 0.68 -0.87
CA PRO A 113 14.80 1.48 -1.43
C PRO A 113 13.52 0.66 -1.52
N GLY A 114 12.38 1.33 -1.39
CA GLY A 114 11.08 0.72 -1.42
C GLY A 114 10.13 1.43 -2.38
N GLU A 115 9.11 0.72 -2.80
CA GLU A 115 7.97 1.27 -3.53
C GLU A 115 6.66 0.77 -2.93
N LEU A 116 5.64 1.64 -2.96
CA LEU A 116 4.26 1.32 -2.61
C LEU A 116 3.40 1.53 -3.85
N LEU A 117 2.58 0.55 -4.19
CA LEU A 117 1.67 0.64 -5.32
C LEU A 117 0.24 0.44 -4.83
N LEU A 118 -0.67 1.31 -5.27
CA LEU A 118 -2.10 1.06 -5.21
C LEU A 118 -2.63 0.90 -6.64
N ARG A 119 -3.45 -0.14 -6.86
CA ARG A 119 -4.17 -0.36 -8.11
C ARG A 119 -5.63 -0.66 -7.83
N LYS A 120 -6.51 0.03 -8.56
CA LYS A 120 -7.95 -0.22 -8.58
C LYS A 120 -8.24 -1.56 -9.28
N GLN A 121 -9.11 -2.36 -8.66
CA GLN A 121 -9.84 -3.45 -9.26
C GLN A 121 -11.33 -3.17 -9.05
N ASP A 122 -12.22 -3.82 -9.82
CA ASP A 122 -13.63 -3.44 -9.97
C ASP A 122 -14.32 -3.03 -8.65
N ASP A 123 -14.29 -3.88 -7.63
CA ASP A 123 -14.89 -3.67 -6.30
C ASP A 123 -13.85 -3.70 -5.15
N ALA A 124 -12.57 -3.70 -5.48
CA ALA A 124 -11.49 -3.90 -4.53
C ALA A 124 -10.25 -3.09 -4.88
N LEU A 125 -9.41 -2.86 -3.88
CA LEU A 125 -8.11 -2.23 -4.07
C LEU A 125 -7.01 -3.24 -3.83
N LEU A 126 -6.01 -3.24 -4.72
CA LEU A 126 -4.77 -3.99 -4.55
C LEU A 126 -3.67 -3.03 -4.09
N PHE A 127 -3.11 -3.31 -2.93
CA PHE A 127 -1.93 -2.63 -2.40
C PHE A 127 -0.73 -3.56 -2.48
N ALA A 128 0.39 -3.10 -3.01
CA ALA A 128 1.61 -3.90 -3.11
C ALA A 128 2.82 -3.12 -2.57
N THR A 129 3.71 -3.84 -1.91
CA THR A 129 5.01 -3.33 -1.47
C THR A 129 6.12 -3.99 -2.28
N PHE A 130 7.11 -3.22 -2.70
CA PHE A 130 8.33 -3.73 -3.31
C PHE A 130 9.54 -3.22 -2.54
N VAL A 131 10.52 -4.09 -2.28
CA VAL A 131 11.76 -3.71 -1.59
C VAL A 131 12.96 -4.32 -2.29
N ALA A 132 13.95 -3.49 -2.59
CA ALA A 132 15.27 -3.96 -3.01
C ALA A 132 16.19 -4.07 -1.80
N GLN A 133 17.07 -5.07 -1.77
CA GLN A 133 18.02 -5.30 -0.68
C GLN A 133 19.45 -5.33 -1.26
N ARG A 134 20.01 -4.13 -1.49
CA ARG A 134 21.24 -3.94 -2.28
C ARG A 134 22.52 -4.42 -1.58
N ASN A 135 22.47 -4.72 -0.28
CA ASN A 135 23.62 -5.18 0.50
C ASN A 135 23.18 -6.05 1.70
N LEU A 136 24.14 -6.64 2.42
CA LEU A 136 23.87 -7.53 3.55
C LEU A 136 23.17 -6.85 4.73
N VAL A 137 23.45 -5.57 4.98
CA VAL A 137 22.78 -4.79 6.04
C VAL A 137 21.29 -4.66 5.74
N ALA A 138 20.95 -4.28 4.50
CA ALA A 138 19.56 -4.19 4.05
C ALA A 138 18.82 -5.54 4.22
N ARG A 139 19.48 -6.66 3.88
CA ARG A 139 18.90 -8.01 4.05
C ARG A 139 18.63 -8.34 5.51
N ALA A 140 19.60 -8.06 6.39
CA ALA A 140 19.46 -8.33 7.83
C ALA A 140 18.35 -7.47 8.46
N VAL A 141 18.29 -6.18 8.13
CA VAL A 141 17.22 -5.27 8.58
C VAL A 141 15.86 -5.74 8.08
N TRP A 142 15.75 -6.12 6.80
CA TRP A 142 14.50 -6.59 6.23
C TRP A 142 14.01 -7.88 6.89
N ALA A 143 14.89 -8.86 7.13
CA ALA A 143 14.52 -10.12 7.77
C ALA A 143 13.84 -9.94 9.14
N ILE A 144 14.20 -8.89 9.89
CA ILE A 144 13.57 -8.54 11.17
C ILE A 144 12.28 -7.74 10.94
N THR A 145 12.27 -6.87 9.93
CA THR A 145 11.18 -5.94 9.65
C THR A 145 9.98 -6.62 9.00
N GLU A 146 10.20 -7.60 8.13
CA GLU A 146 9.18 -8.23 7.28
C GLU A 146 7.94 -8.72 8.06
N PRO A 147 8.06 -9.48 9.17
CA PRO A 147 6.87 -9.94 9.89
C PRO A 147 6.07 -8.79 10.51
N VAL A 148 6.75 -7.71 10.94
CA VAL A 148 6.10 -6.52 11.47
C VAL A 148 5.42 -5.75 10.35
N HIS A 149 6.09 -5.60 9.21
CA HIS A 149 5.57 -4.94 8.01
C HIS A 149 4.25 -5.56 7.55
N VAL A 150 4.20 -6.88 7.35
CA VAL A 150 2.99 -7.59 6.89
C VAL A 150 1.80 -7.33 7.81
N ARG A 151 2.01 -7.34 9.14
CA ARG A 151 0.96 -7.04 10.12
C ARG A 151 0.50 -5.59 10.03
N VAL A 152 1.43 -4.64 10.02
CA VAL A 152 1.13 -3.21 9.97
C VAL A 152 0.38 -2.85 8.68
N VAL A 153 0.79 -3.37 7.52
CA VAL A 153 0.09 -3.15 6.26
C VAL A 153 -1.33 -3.72 6.34
N ARG A 154 -1.50 -4.94 6.83
CA ARG A 154 -2.83 -5.54 6.98
C ARG A 154 -3.76 -4.69 7.84
N ASP A 155 -3.27 -4.21 8.98
CA ASP A 155 -4.06 -3.42 9.93
C ASP A 155 -4.46 -2.06 9.34
N ILE A 156 -3.53 -1.39 8.65
CA ILE A 156 -3.80 -0.11 7.98
C ILE A 156 -4.85 -0.28 6.89
N LEU A 157 -4.72 -1.31 6.05
CA LEU A 157 -5.68 -1.58 4.97
C LEU A 157 -7.05 -1.98 5.52
N ALA A 158 -7.11 -2.67 6.66
CA ALA A 158 -8.39 -3.00 7.31
C ALA A 158 -9.09 -1.74 7.82
N GLN A 159 -8.35 -0.81 8.43
CA GLN A 159 -8.88 0.48 8.85
C GLN A 159 -9.30 1.35 7.66
N ALA A 160 -8.50 1.36 6.58
CA ALA A 160 -8.82 2.11 5.38
C ALA A 160 -10.06 1.55 4.66
N SER A 161 -10.21 0.23 4.58
CA SER A 161 -11.41 -0.42 4.03
C SER A 161 -12.69 0.07 4.72
N LEU A 162 -12.67 0.22 6.05
CA LEU A 162 -13.82 0.74 6.79
C LEU A 162 -14.12 2.21 6.47
N ARG A 163 -13.08 3.05 6.35
CA ARG A 163 -13.23 4.47 6.03
C ARG A 163 -13.74 4.70 4.61
N LEU A 164 -13.20 3.97 3.64
CA LEU A 164 -13.55 4.13 2.23
C LEU A 164 -14.96 3.62 1.87
N ARG A 165 -15.58 2.81 2.73
CA ARG A 165 -16.98 2.37 2.55
C ARG A 165 -18.02 3.41 2.96
N THR A 166 -17.59 4.49 3.62
CA THR A 166 -18.48 5.50 4.22
C THR A 166 -18.70 6.65 3.25
#